data_AF-A0A350JDW4-F1
#
_entry.id   AF-A0A350JDW4-F1
#
_cell.length_a   1.000
_cell.length_b   1.000
_cell.length_c   1.000
_cell.angle_alpha   90.00
_cell.angle_beta   90.00
_cell.angle_gamma   90.00
#
_symmetry.space_group_name_H-M   'P 1'
#
loop_
_entity.id
_entity.type
_entity.pdbx_description
1 polymer ?
#
loop_
_entity_poly.entity_id
_entity_poly.type
_entity_poly.pdbx_seq_one_letter_code
_entity_poly.pdbx_strand_id
1 'polypeptide(L)' 'MSDDNDLPEISEHTTINELADIVRRLDQSLTLRIYDEGNQVFGAIRLISAEDLDQMDRLHKFKSLPMLSH' A
#
# COMPACT_ATOMS: atom_id res chain seq x y z
N MET A 1 -12.57 -26.26 4.93
CA MET A 1 -13.62 -25.32 4.51
C MET A 1 -12.87 -24.04 4.20
N SER A 2 -12.97 -23.55 2.97
CA SER A 2 -12.22 -22.37 2.55
C SER A 2 -12.79 -21.18 3.31
N ASP A 3 -11.99 -20.62 4.22
CA ASP A 3 -12.25 -19.28 4.75
C ASP A 3 -12.03 -18.32 3.57
N ASP A 4 -13.03 -18.22 2.70
CA ASP A 4 -13.17 -17.10 1.79
C ASP A 4 -13.30 -15.89 2.71
N ASN A 5 -12.14 -15.29 2.99
CA ASN A 5 -12.05 -13.96 3.57
C ASN A 5 -12.79 -13.07 2.58
N ASP A 6 -14.08 -12.79 2.86
CA ASP A 6 -14.88 -11.79 2.16
C ASP A 6 -14.10 -10.48 2.23
N LEU A 7 -13.32 -10.23 1.18
CA LEU A 7 -12.63 -8.96 1.05
C LEU A 7 -13.70 -7.90 0.93
N PRO A 8 -13.60 -6.81 1.72
CA PRO A 8 -14.59 -5.75 1.64
C PRO A 8 -14.69 -5.26 0.20
N GLU A 9 -15.91 -5.28 -0.34
CA GLU A 9 -16.16 -4.79 -1.69
C GLU A 9 -15.80 -3.30 -1.77
N ILE A 10 -14.92 -2.96 -2.72
CA ILE A 10 -14.54 -1.57 -2.96
C ILE A 10 -15.58 -0.98 -3.90
N SER A 11 -16.27 0.05 -3.44
CA SER A 11 -17.30 0.78 -4.18
C SER A 11 -16.93 2.25 -4.33
N GLU A 12 -17.74 2.99 -5.10
CA GLU A 12 -17.59 4.44 -5.27
C GLU A 12 -17.70 5.25 -3.97
N HIS A 13 -18.28 4.68 -2.92
CA HIS A 13 -18.45 5.32 -1.61
C HIS A 13 -17.42 4.88 -0.58
N THR A 14 -16.54 3.94 -0.92
CA THR A 14 -15.52 3.44 0.00
C THR A 14 -14.55 4.57 0.36
N THR A 15 -14.45 4.84 1.66
CA THR A 15 -13.60 5.88 2.23
C THR A 15 -12.15 5.42 2.34
N ILE A 16 -11.22 6.37 2.48
CA ILE A 16 -9.79 6.07 2.68
C ILE A 16 -9.56 5.21 3.94
N ASN A 17 -10.34 5.40 5.00
CA ASN A 17 -10.21 4.62 6.22
C ASN A 17 -10.59 3.15 6.00
N GLU A 18 -11.65 2.90 5.22
CA GLU A 18 -12.05 1.54 4.85
C GLU A 18 -11.00 0.88 3.95
N LEU A 19 -10.40 1.64 3.02
CA LEU A 19 -9.28 1.13 2.20
C LEU A 19 -8.05 0.80 3.05
N ALA A 20 -7.76 1.59 4.09
CA ALA A 20 -6.67 1.30 5.03
C ALA A 20 -6.94 0.02 5.84
N ASP A 21 -8.19 -0.21 6.25
CA ASP A 21 -8.59 -1.45 6.90
C ASP A 21 -8.45 -2.68 5.99
N ILE A 22 -8.77 -2.54 4.69
CA ILE A 22 -8.56 -3.60 3.69
C ILE A 22 -7.07 -3.94 3.58
N VAL A 23 -6.21 -2.93 3.42
CA VAL A 23 -4.74 -3.10 3.35
C VAL A 23 -4.21 -3.81 4.59
N ARG A 24 -4.71 -3.44 5.77
CA ARG A 24 -4.35 -4.08 7.03
C ARG A 24 -4.78 -5.54 7.12
N ARG A 25 -5.95 -5.90 6.58
CA ARG A 25 -6.45 -7.29 6.56
C ARG A 25 -5.72 -8.15 5.54
N LEU A 26 -5.39 -7.57 4.39
CA LEU A 26 -4.67 -8.25 3.30
C LEU A 26 -3.18 -8.41 3.57
N ASP A 27 -2.63 -7.63 4.50
CA ASP A 27 -1.19 -7.49 4.75
C ASP A 27 -0.41 -7.14 3.46
N GLN A 28 -1.08 -6.43 2.54
CA GLN A 28 -0.55 -6.09 1.23
C GLN A 28 -0.81 -4.63 0.92
N SER A 29 0.21 -3.96 0.39
CA SER A 29 0.11 -2.59 -0.10
C SER A 29 -0.87 -2.48 -1.28
N LEU A 30 -1.69 -1.43 -1.29
CA LEU A 30 -2.65 -1.12 -2.35
C LEU A 30 -2.25 0.15 -3.10
N THR A 31 -2.43 0.17 -4.41
CA THR A 31 -2.28 1.38 -5.23
C THR A 31 -3.62 1.77 -5.85
N LEU A 32 -4.08 2.97 -5.53
CA LEU A 32 -5.25 3.60 -6.12
C LEU A 32 -4.78 4.50 -7.25
N ARG A 33 -5.31 4.30 -8.45
CA ARG A 33 -5.06 5.19 -9.60
C ARG A 33 -6.27 6.07 -9.81
N ILE A 34 -6.02 7.37 -9.97
CA ILE A 34 -7.05 8.38 -10.23
C ILE A 34 -6.98 8.73 -11.72
N TYR A 35 -8.09 8.50 -12.40
CA TYR A 35 -8.21 8.69 -13.84
C TYR A 35 -9.02 9.93 -14.16
N ASP A 36 -8.64 10.65 -15.22
CA ASP A 36 -9.40 11.79 -15.74
C ASP A 36 -10.53 11.33 -16.66
N GLU A 37 -11.28 12.29 -17.21
CA GLU A 37 -12.39 12.02 -18.15
C GLU A 37 -11.94 11.31 -19.45
N GLY A 38 -10.65 11.39 -19.79
CA GLY A 38 -10.03 10.70 -20.93
C GLY A 38 -9.51 9.30 -20.60
N ASN A 39 -9.81 8.77 -19.40
CA ASN A 39 -9.28 7.51 -18.88
C ASN A 39 -7.74 7.50 -18.78
N GLN A 40 -7.12 8.66 -18.59
CA GLN A 40 -5.68 8.80 -18.35
C GLN A 40 -5.41 8.91 -16.85
N VAL A 41 -4.35 8.25 -16.38
CA VAL A 41 -3.94 8.36 -14.97
C VAL A 41 -3.33 9.75 -14.74
N PHE A 42 -3.98 10.57 -13.92
CA PHE A 42 -3.44 11.89 -13.53
C PHE A 42 -2.88 11.90 -12.10
N GLY A 43 -3.16 10.87 -11.31
CA GLY A 43 -2.66 10.75 -9.94
C GLY A 43 -2.72 9.32 -9.42
N ALA A 44 -1.99 9.06 -8.34
CA ALA A 44 -2.05 7.80 -7.62
C ALA A 44 -1.82 8.01 -6.13
N ILE A 45 -2.50 7.20 -5.31
CA ILE A 45 -2.29 7.11 -3.87
C ILE A 45 -1.86 5.67 -3.57
N ARG A 46 -0.75 5.52 -2.85
CA ARG A 46 -0.28 4.21 -2.39
C ARG A 46 -0.51 4.08 -0.89
N LEU A 47 -1.30 3.11 -0.50
CA LEU A 47 -1.47 2.67 0.88
C LEU A 47 -0.46 1.56 1.13
N ILE A 48 0.41 1.73 2.12
CA ILE A 48 1.53 0.82 2.38
C ILE A 48 1.23 0.03 3.65
N SER A 49 1.45 -1.28 3.64
CA SER A 49 1.32 -2.10 4.85
C SER A 49 2.38 -1.71 5.88
N ALA A 50 2.11 -1.98 7.16
CA ALA A 50 3.08 -1.69 8.21
C ALA A 50 4.39 -2.49 8.03
N GLU A 51 4.29 -3.72 7.52
CA GLU A 51 5.46 -4.54 7.22
C GLU A 51 6.31 -3.92 6.08
N ASP A 52 5.69 -3.55 4.96
CA ASP A 52 6.39 -2.91 3.85
C ASP A 52 7.06 -1.61 4.30
N LEU A 53 6.39 -0.82 5.15
CA LEU A 53 6.96 0.40 5.72
C LEU A 53 8.18 0.10 6.61
N ASP A 54 8.13 -0.92 7.46
CA ASP A 54 9.26 -1.33 8.31
C ASP A 54 10.44 -1.85 7.47
N GLN A 55 10.17 -2.63 6.42
CA GLN A 55 11.21 -3.07 5.49
C GLN A 55 11.88 -1.88 4.78
N MET A 56 11.09 -0.88 4.36
CA MET A 56 11.61 0.35 3.77
C MET A 56 12.50 1.12 4.76
N ASP A 57 12.06 1.30 6.02
CA ASP A 57 12.83 1.98 7.05
C ASP A 57 14.17 1.25 7.34
N ARG A 58 14.14 -0.08 7.42
CA ARG A 58 15.35 -0.91 7.57
C ARG A 58 16.31 -0.75 6.40
N LEU A 59 15.82 -0.74 5.17
CA LEU A 59 16.65 -0.52 3.97
C LEU A 59 17.29 0.87 3.96
N HIS A 60 16.55 1.91 4.38
CA HIS A 60 17.07 3.26 4.51
C HIS A 60 18.17 3.35 5.57
N LYS A 61 17.98 2.69 6.72
CA LYS A 61 19.00 2.58 7.77
C LYS A 61 20.24 1.80 7.31
N PHE A 62 20.08 0.80 6.45
CA PHE A 62 21.21 0.05 5.90
C PHE A 62 22.02 0.86 4.90
N LYS A 63 21.36 1.69 4.08
CA LYS A 63 22.03 2.57 3.10
C LYS A 63 22.76 3.76 3.75
N SER A 64 22.41 4.13 4.98
CA SER A 64 23.07 5.22 5.70
C SER A 64 24.30 4.79 6.51
N LEU A 65 24.62 3.49 6.55
CA LEU A 65 25.90 3.02 7.07
C LEU A 65 27.00 3.41 6.07
N PRO A 66 28.02 4.18 6.48
CA PRO A 66 29.16 4.40 5.63
C PRO A 66 29.77 3.04 5.33
N MET A 67 29.88 2.69 4.05
CA MET A 67 30.71 1.59 3.60
C MET A 67 32.08 1.78 4.27
N LEU A 68 32.39 0.95 5.26
CA LEU A 68 33.72 0.87 5.85
C LEU A 68 34.67 0.52 4.71
N SER A 69 35.30 1.56 4.18
CA SER A 69 36.31 1.48 3.15
C SER A 69 37.53 0.90 3.85
N HIS A 70 37.87 -0.35 3.54
CA HIS A 70 39.14 -0.94 3.94
C HIS A 70 40.16 -0.78 2.83
#